data_AF-A0A9R1D6I9-F1
#
_entry.id   AF-A0A9R1D6I9-F1
#
_cell.length_a   1.000
_cell.length_b   1.000
_cell.length_c   1.000
_cell.angle_alpha   90.00
_cell.angle_beta   90.00
_cell.angle_gamma   90.00
#
_symmetry.space_group_name_H-M   'P 1'
#
loop_
_entity.id
_entity.type
_entity.pdbx_description
1 polymer ?
#
loop_
_entity_poly.entity_id
_entity_poly.type
_entity_poly.pdbx_seq_one_letter_code
_entity_poly.pdbx_strand_id
1 'polypeptide(L)'
;MVDNLNPLFNRVRKVNRNLNSLIFSWNHDYGTNIFSKDWDNLIILDSCRYDTLKSITNKNKSSSIISRGSSSYEFVKNNFEKQLHDTIYITTNPHIEKIEKNEFFIIKKIYDEYEDSFNINERRTMLDNLRKESQRMVHENPNKKLIIHSMIPHAPYISSEAENLRKKLSEEKNITFVNSKGGRGANTQEKAKNKTNPNKFYSLLGAAKNGYISDNRLYEIYKQEVKTGFNWGEKLANELDGKSIITADHGELLGERLLPLLAKEYGHHCNIYCEELRKVPWVVYPSDNRRNIIASEPVDTQHTQTNIEENLKALGYKN
;
A
#
# COMPACT_ATOMS: atom_id res chain seq x y z
N MET A 1 -11.79 -11.90 20.55
CA MET A 1 -12.13 -13.34 20.51
C MET A 1 -12.68 -13.73 19.12
N VAL A 2 -11.96 -13.45 18.02
CA VAL A 2 -12.45 -13.75 16.65
C VAL A 2 -11.59 -14.78 15.91
N ASP A 3 -10.38 -15.11 16.39
CA ASP A 3 -9.46 -15.98 15.63
C ASP A 3 -9.59 -17.49 15.90
N ASN A 4 -10.66 -17.93 16.59
CA ASN A 4 -11.05 -19.35 16.72
C ASN A 4 -12.34 -19.67 15.92
N LEU A 5 -12.51 -19.04 14.76
CA LEU A 5 -13.63 -19.37 13.87
C LEU A 5 -13.43 -20.75 13.24
N ASN A 6 -14.49 -21.56 13.30
CA ASN A 6 -14.60 -22.89 12.70
C ASN A 6 -14.00 -22.91 11.27
N PRO A 7 -13.17 -23.91 10.91
CA PRO A 7 -12.62 -24.07 9.55
C PRO A 7 -13.67 -23.92 8.43
N LEU A 8 -14.91 -24.32 8.70
CA LEU A 8 -16.05 -24.14 7.80
C LEU A 8 -16.35 -22.65 7.53
N PHE A 9 -16.31 -21.80 8.55
CA PHE A 9 -16.56 -20.36 8.40
C PHE A 9 -15.50 -19.70 7.51
N ASN A 10 -14.23 -20.06 7.68
CA ASN A 10 -13.15 -19.57 6.82
C ASN A 10 -13.32 -20.02 5.37
N ARG A 11 -13.79 -21.25 5.14
CA ARG A 11 -14.14 -21.74 3.79
C ARG A 11 -15.28 -20.94 3.17
N VAL A 12 -16.36 -20.69 3.92
CA VAL A 12 -17.50 -19.89 3.46
C VAL A 12 -17.06 -18.47 3.08
N ARG A 13 -16.23 -17.83 3.90
CA ARG A 13 -15.68 -16.50 3.58
C ARG A 13 -14.82 -16.51 2.32
N LYS A 14 -13.99 -17.55 2.13
CA LYS A 14 -13.19 -17.70 0.91
C LYS A 14 -14.09 -17.83 -0.33
N VAL A 15 -15.16 -18.63 -0.26
CA VAL A 15 -16.14 -18.75 -1.34
C VAL A 15 -16.81 -17.40 -1.61
N ASN A 16 -17.24 -16.67 -0.57
CA ASN A 16 -17.82 -15.34 -0.73
C ASN A 16 -16.89 -14.37 -1.46
N ARG A 17 -15.61 -14.32 -1.04
CA ARG A 17 -14.59 -13.48 -1.67
C ARG A 17 -14.42 -13.81 -3.16
N ASN A 18 -14.36 -15.09 -3.51
CA ASN A 18 -14.25 -15.52 -4.90
C ASN A 18 -15.49 -15.11 -5.73
N LEU A 19 -16.69 -15.30 -5.19
CA LEU A 19 -17.93 -14.88 -5.84
C LEU A 19 -17.99 -13.35 -6.01
N ASN A 20 -17.60 -12.59 -4.99
CA ASN A 20 -17.47 -11.13 -5.07
C ASN A 20 -16.56 -10.73 -6.23
N SER A 21 -15.39 -11.36 -6.34
CA SER A 21 -14.42 -11.07 -7.40
C SER A 21 -14.96 -11.40 -8.79
N LEU A 22 -15.75 -12.47 -8.93
CA LEU A 22 -16.43 -12.80 -10.18
C LEU A 22 -17.49 -11.75 -10.54
N ILE A 23 -18.32 -11.33 -9.58
CA ILE A 23 -19.33 -10.28 -9.78
C ILE A 23 -18.66 -8.96 -10.20
N PHE A 24 -17.56 -8.59 -9.53
CA PHE A 24 -16.81 -7.39 -9.89
C PHE A 24 -16.26 -7.49 -11.33
N SER A 25 -15.65 -8.62 -11.68
CA SER A 25 -15.04 -8.86 -13.00
C SER A 25 -16.05 -8.99 -14.13
N TRP A 26 -17.32 -9.28 -13.83
CA TRP A 26 -18.40 -9.20 -14.83
C TRP A 26 -18.66 -7.73 -15.22
N ASN A 27 -18.55 -6.81 -14.26
CA ASN A 27 -18.89 -5.40 -14.48
C ASN A 27 -17.67 -4.51 -14.81
N HIS A 28 -16.45 -5.07 -14.78
CA HIS A 28 -15.22 -4.31 -14.96
C HIS A 28 -14.20 -5.08 -15.78
N ASP A 29 -13.44 -4.36 -16.60
CA ASP A 29 -12.26 -4.91 -17.27
C ASP A 29 -11.19 -5.36 -16.26
N TYR A 30 -10.22 -6.14 -16.75
CA TYR A 30 -9.07 -6.63 -15.97
C TYR A 30 -8.25 -5.53 -15.27
N GLY A 31 -8.40 -4.27 -15.66
CA GLY A 31 -7.72 -3.13 -15.08
C GLY A 31 -6.79 -2.42 -16.06
N THR A 32 -6.51 -1.17 -15.75
CA THR A 32 -5.74 -0.24 -16.59
C THR A 32 -4.27 -0.65 -16.62
N ASN A 33 -3.72 -0.83 -17.82
CA ASN A 33 -2.28 -0.91 -18.01
C ASN A 33 -1.66 0.47 -17.81
N ILE A 34 -0.96 0.68 -16.70
CA ILE A 34 -0.36 1.98 -16.39
C ILE A 34 0.68 2.42 -17.42
N PHE A 35 1.37 1.50 -18.08
CA PHE A 35 2.40 1.82 -19.07
C PHE A 35 1.84 2.25 -20.42
N SER A 36 0.54 2.02 -20.69
CA SER A 36 -0.12 2.56 -21.87
C SER A 36 -0.63 3.98 -21.66
N LYS A 37 -0.40 4.57 -20.47
CA LYS A 37 -0.76 5.95 -20.15
C LYS A 37 0.46 6.86 -20.32
N ASP A 38 0.18 8.13 -20.58
CA ASP A 38 1.19 9.16 -20.79
C ASP A 38 1.58 9.84 -19.47
N TRP A 39 2.79 9.58 -19.00
CA TRP A 39 3.40 10.13 -17.79
C TRP A 39 4.92 10.00 -17.85
N ASP A 40 5.62 10.89 -17.13
CA ASP A 40 7.06 10.84 -16.91
C ASP A 40 7.38 10.39 -15.48
N ASN A 41 6.55 10.80 -14.50
CA ASN A 41 6.62 10.35 -13.12
C ASN A 41 5.28 9.72 -12.70
N LEU A 42 5.32 8.51 -12.17
CA LEU A 42 4.17 7.83 -11.58
C LEU A 42 4.39 7.68 -10.06
N ILE A 43 3.68 8.47 -9.27
CA ILE A 43 3.72 8.43 -7.81
C ILE A 43 2.57 7.54 -7.34
N ILE A 44 2.93 6.41 -6.72
CA ILE A 44 2.01 5.37 -6.27
C ILE A 44 1.93 5.44 -4.74
N LEU A 45 0.72 5.63 -4.23
CA LEU A 45 0.39 5.59 -2.80
C LEU A 45 -0.22 4.23 -2.44
N ASP A 46 0.34 3.55 -1.47
CA ASP A 46 -0.13 2.23 -1.03
C ASP A 46 -1.52 2.32 -0.38
N SER A 47 -2.47 1.49 -0.86
CA SER A 47 -3.80 1.37 -0.25
C SER A 47 -4.62 2.66 -0.29
N CYS A 48 -4.38 3.58 -1.24
CA CYS A 48 -5.09 4.85 -1.34
C CYS A 48 -6.38 4.74 -2.17
N ARG A 49 -7.54 4.81 -1.50
CA ARG A 49 -8.85 4.71 -2.13
C ARG A 49 -9.26 5.97 -2.89
N TYR A 50 -9.88 5.79 -4.04
CA TYR A 50 -10.41 6.90 -4.84
C TYR A 50 -11.52 7.68 -4.11
N ASP A 51 -12.50 6.98 -3.52
CA ASP A 51 -13.64 7.62 -2.85
C ASP A 51 -13.20 8.44 -1.63
N THR A 52 -12.27 7.91 -0.82
CA THR A 52 -11.70 8.64 0.31
C THR A 52 -10.93 9.85 -0.15
N LEU A 53 -10.05 9.74 -1.16
CA LEU A 53 -9.33 10.89 -1.69
C LEU A 53 -10.29 11.95 -2.24
N LYS A 54 -11.33 11.54 -2.97
CA LYS A 54 -12.37 12.42 -3.50
C LYS A 54 -13.11 13.15 -2.37
N SER A 55 -13.35 12.50 -1.23
CA SER A 55 -14.04 13.11 -0.08
C SER A 55 -13.22 14.21 0.62
N ILE A 56 -11.90 14.21 0.48
CA ILE A 56 -11.01 15.18 1.15
C ILE A 56 -10.41 16.22 0.19
N THR A 57 -10.56 16.02 -1.12
CA THR A 57 -10.05 16.94 -2.13
C THR A 57 -11.21 17.68 -2.80
N ASN A 58 -11.25 19.00 -2.66
CA ASN A 58 -12.21 19.88 -3.38
C ASN A 58 -11.91 19.99 -4.89
N LYS A 59 -11.07 19.11 -5.44
CA LYS A 59 -10.50 19.27 -6.78
C LYS A 59 -11.30 18.43 -7.78
N ASN A 60 -11.88 19.10 -8.78
CA ASN A 60 -12.33 18.52 -10.06
C ASN A 60 -11.20 17.81 -10.86
N LYS A 61 -10.04 17.53 -10.23
CA LYS A 61 -8.83 16.95 -10.85
C LYS A 61 -8.68 15.45 -10.61
N SER A 62 -9.44 14.84 -9.70
CA SER A 62 -9.32 13.41 -9.38
C SER A 62 -10.26 12.57 -10.26
N SER A 63 -9.69 12.03 -11.34
CA SER A 63 -10.29 10.90 -12.05
C SER A 63 -9.96 9.59 -11.31
N SER A 64 -10.52 8.47 -11.77
CA SER A 64 -10.22 7.14 -11.24
C SER A 64 -9.91 6.16 -12.35
N ILE A 65 -9.09 5.15 -12.04
CA ILE A 65 -8.88 3.99 -12.89
C ILE A 65 -9.14 2.70 -12.09
N ILE A 66 -9.31 1.58 -12.80
CA ILE A 66 -9.30 0.26 -12.18
C ILE A 66 -7.86 -0.24 -12.15
N SER A 67 -7.30 -0.42 -10.96
CA SER A 67 -6.01 -1.06 -10.73
C SER A 67 -6.05 -2.53 -11.16
N ARG A 68 -4.90 -3.04 -11.63
CA ARG A 68 -4.68 -4.46 -11.91
C ARG A 68 -4.38 -5.29 -10.68
N GLY A 69 -4.32 -4.71 -9.48
CA GLY A 69 -4.14 -5.44 -8.23
C GLY A 69 -5.14 -5.04 -7.16
N SER A 70 -5.50 -5.99 -6.30
CA SER A 70 -6.16 -5.73 -5.03
C SER A 70 -5.20 -5.70 -3.83
N SER A 71 -3.90 -5.85 -4.10
CA SER A 71 -2.79 -5.81 -3.16
C SER A 71 -1.53 -5.37 -3.91
N SER A 72 -0.50 -4.89 -3.21
CA SER A 72 0.75 -4.49 -3.85
C SER A 72 1.41 -5.64 -4.59
N TYR A 73 1.32 -6.87 -4.06
CA TYR A 73 1.83 -8.06 -4.75
C TYR A 73 1.17 -8.23 -6.13
N GLU A 74 -0.15 -8.16 -6.21
CA GLU A 74 -0.85 -8.27 -7.49
C GLU A 74 -0.57 -7.11 -8.41
N PHE A 75 -0.51 -5.89 -7.87
CA PHE A 75 -0.20 -4.71 -8.66
C PHE A 75 1.18 -4.86 -9.33
N VAL A 76 2.20 -5.21 -8.56
CA VAL A 76 3.57 -5.37 -9.07
C VAL A 76 3.62 -6.55 -10.04
N LYS A 77 3.03 -7.71 -9.70
CA LYS A 77 2.96 -8.87 -10.59
C LYS A 77 2.29 -8.54 -11.93
N ASN A 78 1.11 -7.94 -11.91
CA ASN A 78 0.29 -7.74 -13.11
C ASN A 78 0.72 -6.55 -13.98
N ASN A 79 1.66 -5.72 -13.50
CA ASN A 79 2.18 -4.59 -14.27
C ASN A 79 3.66 -4.74 -14.65
N PHE A 80 4.50 -5.39 -13.83
CA PHE A 80 5.96 -5.35 -13.99
C PHE A 80 6.56 -6.63 -14.63
N GLU A 81 5.74 -7.56 -15.11
CA GLU A 81 6.16 -8.77 -15.86
C GLU A 81 6.68 -8.47 -17.30
N LYS A 82 7.44 -7.38 -17.49
CA LYS A 82 8.04 -7.01 -18.79
C LYS A 82 9.36 -6.26 -18.60
N GLN A 83 10.14 -6.11 -19.68
CA GLN A 83 11.37 -5.32 -19.68
C GLN A 83 11.03 -3.82 -19.57
N LEU A 84 11.71 -3.13 -18.65
CA LEU A 84 11.45 -1.75 -18.24
C LEU A 84 12.76 -0.94 -18.21
N HIS A 85 13.62 -1.16 -19.21
CA HIS A 85 14.93 -0.53 -19.44
C HIS A 85 14.90 1.00 -19.64
N ASP A 86 13.71 1.57 -19.76
CA ASP A 86 13.46 3.02 -19.86
C ASP A 86 12.96 3.63 -18.54
N THR A 87 12.79 2.81 -17.50
CA THR A 87 12.09 3.17 -16.27
C THR A 87 12.95 2.89 -15.04
N ILE A 88 12.99 3.85 -14.12
CA ILE A 88 13.57 3.74 -12.78
C ILE A 88 12.43 3.48 -11.80
N TYR A 89 12.60 2.49 -10.92
CA TYR A 89 11.66 2.18 -9.87
C TYR A 89 12.25 2.45 -8.49
N ILE A 90 11.66 3.38 -7.75
CA ILE A 90 12.07 3.77 -6.40
C ILE A 90 10.93 3.39 -5.45
N THR A 91 11.20 2.55 -4.46
CA THR A 91 10.11 1.96 -3.66
C THR A 91 10.46 1.84 -2.19
N THR A 92 9.50 2.15 -1.33
CA THR A 92 9.52 1.74 0.09
C THR A 92 8.75 0.44 0.30
N ASN A 93 8.12 -0.12 -0.74
CA ASN A 93 7.32 -1.34 -0.71
C ASN A 93 8.15 -2.59 -1.10
N PRO A 94 8.24 -3.63 -0.24
CA PRO A 94 9.10 -4.79 -0.46
C PRO A 94 8.53 -5.84 -1.44
N HIS A 95 7.30 -5.68 -1.94
CA HIS A 95 6.68 -6.69 -2.81
C HIS A 95 7.41 -6.95 -4.14
N ILE A 96 8.27 -6.03 -4.56
CA ILE A 96 9.10 -6.18 -5.77
C ILE A 96 10.02 -7.39 -5.72
N GLU A 97 10.44 -7.82 -4.53
CA GLU A 97 11.41 -8.90 -4.36
C GLU A 97 10.82 -10.30 -4.62
N LYS A 98 9.49 -10.38 -4.71
CA LYS A 98 8.77 -11.62 -5.07
C LYS A 98 8.69 -11.86 -6.57
N ILE A 99 9.27 -10.99 -7.39
CA ILE A 99 9.25 -11.14 -8.84
C ILE A 99 10.65 -11.48 -9.32
N GLU A 100 10.79 -12.67 -9.91
CA GLU A 100 12.05 -13.26 -10.36
C GLU A 100 12.63 -12.57 -11.60
N LYS A 101 11.80 -11.87 -12.38
CA LYS A 101 12.16 -11.22 -13.64
C LYS A 101 11.74 -9.75 -13.61
N ASN A 102 12.59 -8.89 -13.06
CA ASN A 102 12.40 -7.45 -13.14
C ASN A 102 13.62 -6.83 -13.81
N GLU A 103 13.44 -6.31 -15.02
CA GLU A 103 14.49 -5.62 -15.76
C GLU A 103 14.13 -4.13 -15.84
N PHE A 104 14.00 -3.47 -14.69
CA PHE A 104 14.02 -2.01 -14.68
C PHE A 104 15.42 -1.52 -15.04
N PHE A 105 15.52 -0.29 -15.55
CA PHE A 105 16.83 0.33 -15.70
C PHE A 105 17.57 0.42 -14.36
N ILE A 106 16.86 0.88 -13.31
CA ILE A 106 17.35 0.92 -11.93
C ILE A 106 16.21 0.54 -10.99
N ILE A 107 16.50 -0.26 -9.96
CA ILE A 107 15.59 -0.50 -8.82
C ILE A 107 16.23 0.03 -7.55
N LYS A 108 15.65 1.08 -6.97
CA LYS A 108 16.10 1.67 -5.72
C LYS A 108 15.13 1.34 -4.59
N LYS A 109 15.61 0.54 -3.64
CA LYS A 109 14.86 0.12 -2.45
C LYS A 109 15.18 1.06 -1.29
N ILE A 110 14.16 1.62 -0.66
CA ILE A 110 14.27 2.56 0.47
C ILE A 110 13.39 2.01 1.59
N TYR A 111 13.76 0.83 2.06
CA TYR A 111 13.14 0.19 3.21
C TYR A 111 14.23 -0.51 4.02
N ASP A 112 14.09 -0.39 5.34
CA ASP A 112 14.93 -1.03 6.36
C ASP A 112 14.03 -1.93 7.23
N GLU A 113 14.50 -2.36 8.39
CA GLU A 113 13.69 -3.16 9.31
C GLU A 113 12.42 -2.45 9.84
N TYR A 114 12.23 -1.14 9.60
CA TYR A 114 11.21 -0.26 10.18
C TYR A 114 9.90 -0.11 9.37
N GLU A 115 9.67 -0.95 8.35
CA GLU A 115 8.48 -0.91 7.45
C GLU A 115 7.14 -0.81 8.20
N ASP A 116 7.05 -1.46 9.36
CA ASP A 116 5.89 -1.63 10.21
C ASP A 116 5.97 -0.80 11.50
N SER A 117 6.82 0.23 11.53
CA SER A 117 6.97 1.11 12.69
C SER A 117 5.75 2.00 12.93
N PHE A 118 5.29 2.05 14.18
CA PHE A 118 4.33 3.06 14.66
C PHE A 118 4.98 4.43 14.90
N ASN A 119 6.31 4.57 14.74
CA ASN A 119 7.02 5.81 14.99
C ASN A 119 6.86 6.77 13.81
N ILE A 120 6.16 7.88 14.05
CA ILE A 120 5.91 8.92 13.04
C ILE A 120 7.21 9.53 12.49
N ASN A 121 8.26 9.66 13.32
CA ASN A 121 9.53 10.25 12.87
C ASN A 121 10.28 9.33 11.92
N GLU A 122 10.23 8.02 12.14
CA GLU A 122 10.83 7.02 11.25
C GLU A 122 10.11 7.04 9.88
N ARG A 123 8.77 7.07 9.89
CA ARG A 123 7.98 7.16 8.64
C ARG A 123 8.23 8.48 7.90
N ARG A 124 8.35 9.62 8.59
CA ARG A 124 8.72 10.90 7.97
C ARG A 124 10.10 10.85 7.33
N THR A 125 11.07 10.28 8.03
CA THR A 125 12.44 10.10 7.52
C THR A 125 12.44 9.25 6.24
N MET A 126 11.69 8.14 6.23
CA MET A 126 11.58 7.26 5.05
C MET A 126 10.97 8.01 3.84
N LEU A 127 9.92 8.80 4.07
CA LEU A 127 9.28 9.61 3.02
C LEU A 127 10.17 10.74 2.50
N ASP A 128 10.96 11.35 3.38
CA ASP A 128 11.95 12.37 2.99
C ASP A 128 13.10 11.74 2.18
N ASN A 129 13.56 10.54 2.56
CA ASN A 129 14.55 9.78 1.79
C ASN A 129 14.01 9.39 0.41
N LEU A 130 12.77 8.89 0.33
CA LEU A 130 12.11 8.56 -0.93
C LEU A 130 12.00 9.79 -1.84
N ARG A 131 11.61 10.94 -1.29
CA ARG A 131 11.52 12.20 -2.03
C ARG A 131 12.88 12.69 -2.53
N LYS A 132 13.90 12.73 -1.67
CA LYS A 132 15.27 13.15 -2.05
C LYS A 132 15.86 12.26 -3.13
N GLU A 133 15.72 10.94 -2.99
CA GLU A 133 16.23 10.00 -3.99
C GLU A 133 15.45 10.11 -5.30
N SER A 134 14.15 10.39 -5.26
CA SER A 134 13.36 10.66 -6.47
C SER A 134 13.87 11.90 -7.22
N GLN A 135 14.13 13.00 -6.51
CA GLN A 135 14.69 14.22 -7.10
C GLN A 135 16.06 13.97 -7.72
N ARG A 136 16.93 13.24 -7.00
CA ARG A 136 18.25 12.85 -7.48
C ARG A 136 18.17 12.00 -8.75
N MET A 137 17.31 10.97 -8.76
CA MET A 137 17.18 10.07 -9.91
C MET A 137 16.63 10.77 -11.16
N VAL A 138 15.69 11.71 -11.01
CA VAL A 138 15.23 12.56 -12.13
C VAL A 138 16.38 13.38 -12.70
N HIS A 139 17.19 14.00 -11.83
CA HIS A 139 18.30 14.85 -12.26
C HIS A 139 19.43 14.06 -12.94
N GLU A 140 19.81 12.90 -12.37
CA GLU A 140 20.88 12.04 -12.89
C GLU A 140 20.46 11.28 -14.16
N ASN A 141 19.15 11.08 -14.38
CA ASN A 141 18.61 10.28 -15.48
C ASN A 141 17.45 10.99 -16.21
N PRO A 142 17.71 12.13 -16.88
CA PRO A 142 16.66 12.98 -17.46
C PRO A 142 15.89 12.34 -18.63
N ASN A 143 16.39 11.21 -19.17
CA ASN A 143 15.79 10.45 -20.26
C ASN A 143 15.03 9.19 -19.79
N LYS A 144 14.75 9.06 -18.49
CA LYS A 144 14.04 7.90 -17.92
C LYS A 144 12.69 8.29 -17.34
N LYS A 145 11.76 7.32 -17.36
CA LYS A 145 10.53 7.38 -16.56
C LYS A 145 10.84 7.05 -15.10
N LEU A 146 10.09 7.62 -14.17
CA LEU A 146 10.18 7.26 -12.76
C LEU A 146 8.85 6.67 -12.27
N ILE A 147 8.94 5.54 -11.58
CA ILE A 147 7.87 5.03 -10.73
C ILE A 147 8.34 5.17 -9.27
N ILE A 148 7.54 5.85 -8.46
CA ILE A 148 7.86 6.18 -7.06
C ILE A 148 6.76 5.58 -6.20
N HIS A 149 7.03 4.50 -5.48
CA HIS A 149 6.02 3.72 -4.75
C HIS A 149 6.22 3.80 -3.24
N SER A 150 5.25 4.43 -2.57
CA SER A 150 5.29 4.72 -1.15
C SER A 150 4.30 3.88 -0.37
N MET A 151 4.71 3.36 0.80
CA MET A 151 3.88 2.55 1.73
C MET A 151 2.90 3.37 2.58
N ILE A 152 2.58 4.61 2.19
CA ILE A 152 1.49 5.38 2.80
C ILE A 152 0.37 5.54 1.77
N PRO A 153 -0.91 5.58 2.18
CA PRO A 153 -1.46 5.55 3.55
C PRO A 153 -1.59 4.18 4.25
N HIS A 154 -1.04 3.10 3.72
CA HIS A 154 -1.15 1.76 4.31
C HIS A 154 -0.81 1.67 5.82
N ALA A 155 -1.47 0.74 6.50
CA ALA A 155 -1.29 0.47 7.92
C ALA A 155 0.16 0.02 8.24
N PRO A 156 0.70 0.29 9.44
CA PRO A 156 0.04 0.93 10.56
C PRO A 156 -0.18 2.43 10.35
N TYR A 157 -1.35 2.92 10.75
CA TYR A 157 -1.72 4.34 10.70
C TYR A 157 -0.97 5.13 11.78
N ILE A 158 -0.32 6.24 11.42
CA ILE A 158 0.65 6.94 12.29
C ILE A 158 0.24 8.36 12.66
N SER A 159 -0.92 8.84 12.20
CA SER A 159 -1.49 10.11 12.62
C SER A 159 -1.61 10.21 14.14
N SER A 160 -1.59 11.43 14.66
CA SER A 160 -1.77 11.69 16.09
C SER A 160 -3.09 11.11 16.62
N GLU A 161 -4.15 11.10 15.81
CA GLU A 161 -5.42 10.44 16.13
C GLU A 161 -5.27 8.91 16.26
N ALA A 162 -4.52 8.28 15.36
CA ALA A 162 -4.23 6.86 15.43
C ALA A 162 -3.42 6.51 16.69
N GLU A 163 -2.41 7.33 17.02
CA GLU A 163 -1.59 7.17 18.22
C GLU A 163 -2.42 7.30 19.50
N ASN A 164 -3.24 8.36 19.59
CA ASN A 164 -4.13 8.58 20.74
C ASN A 164 -5.15 7.44 20.88
N LEU A 165 -5.72 6.95 19.77
CA LEU A 165 -6.63 5.81 19.83
C LEU A 165 -5.92 4.54 20.31
N ARG A 166 -4.68 4.27 19.86
CA ARG A 166 -3.90 3.14 20.37
C ARG A 166 -3.70 3.24 21.88
N LYS A 167 -3.27 4.41 22.40
CA LYS A 167 -3.09 4.63 23.84
C LYS A 167 -4.37 4.37 24.64
N LYS A 168 -5.48 4.96 24.19
CA LYS A 168 -6.80 4.76 24.81
C LYS A 168 -7.22 3.28 24.85
N LEU A 169 -7.04 2.56 23.74
CA LEU A 169 -7.35 1.12 23.68
C LEU A 169 -6.44 0.30 24.60
N SER A 170 -5.16 0.67 24.72
CA SER A 170 -4.25 0.02 25.66
C SER A 170 -4.69 0.20 27.11
N GLU A 171 -5.09 1.41 27.50
CA GLU A 171 -5.53 1.75 28.86
C GLU A 171 -6.90 1.16 29.20
N GLU A 172 -7.89 1.30 28.31
CA GLU A 172 -9.29 0.94 28.60
C GLU A 172 -9.63 -0.52 28.30
N LYS A 173 -8.93 -1.15 27.35
CA LYS A 173 -9.26 -2.49 26.84
C LYS A 173 -8.14 -3.51 27.04
N ASN A 174 -7.04 -3.12 27.69
CA ASN A 174 -5.87 -3.96 27.91
C ASN A 174 -5.34 -4.57 26.60
N ILE A 175 -5.35 -3.76 25.53
CA ILE A 175 -4.86 -4.12 24.20
C ILE A 175 -3.39 -3.73 24.09
N THR A 176 -2.59 -4.50 23.34
CA THR A 176 -1.22 -4.12 23.00
C THR A 176 -1.05 -4.08 21.50
N PHE A 177 -0.57 -2.96 20.98
CA PHE A 177 -0.14 -2.86 19.59
C PHE A 177 1.33 -3.26 19.47
N VAL A 178 1.62 -4.21 18.60
CA VAL A 178 2.97 -4.74 18.41
C VAL A 178 3.40 -4.54 16.97
N ASN A 179 4.65 -4.13 16.77
CA ASN A 179 5.25 -4.19 15.44
C ASN A 179 5.27 -5.65 15.00
N SER A 180 5.15 -5.82 13.70
CA SER A 180 5.00 -7.12 13.07
C SER A 180 6.25 -7.99 13.20
N LYS A 181 7.42 -7.38 13.45
CA LYS A 181 8.69 -8.08 13.77
C LYS A 181 8.86 -8.53 15.23
N GLY A 182 7.98 -8.11 16.15
CA GLY A 182 8.30 -8.09 17.58
C GLY A 182 9.43 -7.09 17.84
N GLY A 183 9.34 -6.30 18.92
CA GLY A 183 10.41 -5.34 19.23
C GLY A 183 11.80 -6.01 19.22
N ARG A 184 12.86 -5.23 18.93
CA ARG A 184 14.25 -5.71 18.92
C ARG A 184 14.48 -6.67 20.11
N GLY A 185 14.94 -7.89 19.84
CA GLY A 185 15.28 -8.89 20.86
C GLY A 185 14.26 -10.01 21.10
N ALA A 186 13.11 -10.00 20.42
CA ALA A 186 12.09 -11.04 20.61
C ALA A 186 12.54 -12.40 20.05
N ASN A 187 12.83 -13.35 20.95
CA ASN A 187 13.18 -14.72 20.58
C ASN A 187 11.97 -15.47 20.00
N THR A 188 12.21 -16.64 19.38
CA THR A 188 11.18 -17.45 18.71
C THR A 188 10.00 -17.83 19.64
N GLN A 189 10.25 -17.94 20.95
CA GLN A 189 9.20 -18.20 21.94
C GLN A 189 8.33 -16.98 22.23
N GLU A 190 8.89 -15.77 22.23
CA GLU A 190 8.13 -14.52 22.33
C GLU A 190 7.30 -14.25 21.08
N LYS A 191 7.84 -14.53 19.87
CA LYS A 191 7.07 -14.49 18.61
C LYS A 191 5.87 -15.46 18.67
N ALA A 192 6.05 -16.67 19.22
CA ALA A 192 4.97 -17.65 19.39
C ALA A 192 3.93 -17.24 20.45
N LYS A 193 4.35 -16.70 21.61
CA LYS A 193 3.46 -16.14 22.64
C LYS A 193 2.68 -14.91 22.15
N ASN A 194 3.28 -14.09 21.29
CA ASN A 194 2.61 -12.94 20.70
C ASN A 194 1.46 -13.36 19.78
N LYS A 195 1.64 -14.47 19.07
CA LYS A 195 0.66 -15.03 18.14
C LYS A 195 -0.59 -15.62 18.81
N THR A 196 -0.49 -15.99 20.08
CA THR A 196 -1.58 -16.61 20.86
C THR A 196 -2.27 -15.66 21.83
N ASN A 197 -1.79 -14.42 21.98
CA ASN A 197 -2.41 -13.44 22.87
C ASN A 197 -3.60 -12.74 22.18
N PRO A 198 -4.84 -12.93 22.67
CA PRO A 198 -6.04 -12.38 22.02
C PRO A 198 -6.16 -10.85 22.09
N ASN A 199 -5.31 -10.19 22.89
CA ASN A 199 -5.30 -8.75 23.07
C ASN A 199 -4.16 -8.05 22.30
N LYS A 200 -3.41 -8.78 21.47
CA LYS A 200 -2.33 -8.21 20.64
C LYS A 200 -2.81 -7.96 19.22
N PHE A 201 -2.58 -6.75 18.71
CA PHE A 201 -2.90 -6.38 17.33
C PHE A 201 -1.72 -5.71 16.62
N TYR A 202 -1.59 -5.96 15.33
CA TYR A 202 -0.57 -5.35 14.48
C TYR A 202 -0.99 -3.98 13.91
N SER A 203 -2.29 -3.68 13.94
CA SER A 203 -2.84 -2.43 13.42
C SER A 203 -4.23 -2.14 13.97
N LEU A 204 -4.70 -0.91 13.78
CA LEU A 204 -6.08 -0.53 14.10
C LEU A 204 -7.11 -1.30 13.26
N LEU A 205 -6.75 -1.79 12.06
CA LEU A 205 -7.58 -2.71 11.27
C LEU A 205 -7.89 -4.00 12.06
N GLY A 206 -6.87 -4.60 12.68
CA GLY A 206 -7.04 -5.80 13.49
C GLY A 206 -7.95 -5.59 14.71
N ALA A 207 -7.80 -4.43 15.36
CA ALA A 207 -8.65 -4.04 16.47
C ALA A 207 -10.11 -3.78 16.04
N ALA A 208 -10.32 -3.12 14.89
CA ALA A 208 -11.66 -2.89 14.31
C ALA A 208 -12.33 -4.21 13.90
N LYS A 209 -11.59 -5.11 13.23
CA LYS A 209 -12.06 -6.46 12.88
C LYS A 209 -12.54 -7.27 14.09
N ASN A 210 -11.95 -7.01 15.26
CA ASN A 210 -12.33 -7.64 16.53
C ASN A 210 -13.39 -6.86 17.34
N GLY A 211 -13.94 -5.78 16.78
CA GLY A 211 -15.02 -5.00 17.40
C GLY A 211 -14.59 -3.98 18.45
N TYR A 212 -13.28 -3.74 18.62
CA TYR A 212 -12.79 -2.73 19.56
C TYR A 212 -12.88 -1.30 19.03
N ILE A 213 -13.04 -1.14 17.72
CA ILE A 213 -13.15 0.14 17.02
C ILE A 213 -14.31 0.03 16.05
N SER A 214 -15.17 1.05 15.97
CA SER A 214 -16.21 1.12 14.94
C SER A 214 -15.60 1.42 13.57
N ASP A 215 -16.25 0.95 12.50
CA ASP A 215 -15.77 1.17 11.13
C ASP A 215 -15.65 2.66 10.81
N ASN A 216 -16.62 3.47 11.25
CA ASN A 216 -16.58 4.92 11.06
C ASN A 216 -15.36 5.54 11.75
N ARG A 217 -14.99 5.08 12.96
CA ARG A 217 -13.81 5.61 13.65
C ARG A 217 -12.52 5.20 12.96
N LEU A 218 -12.46 3.97 12.46
CA LEU A 218 -11.34 3.48 11.63
C LEU A 218 -11.22 4.29 10.33
N TYR A 219 -12.35 4.54 9.66
CA TYR A 219 -12.42 5.31 8.42
C TYR A 219 -11.91 6.74 8.58
N GLU A 220 -12.32 7.44 9.65
CA GLU A 220 -11.82 8.80 9.91
C GLU A 220 -10.31 8.85 10.14
N ILE A 221 -9.73 7.83 10.79
CA ILE A 221 -8.27 7.72 10.94
C ILE A 221 -7.62 7.47 9.58
N TYR A 222 -8.10 6.49 8.83
CA TYR A 222 -7.61 6.18 7.49
C TYR A 222 -7.66 7.41 6.57
N LYS A 223 -8.73 8.20 6.64
CA LYS A 223 -8.90 9.44 5.88
C LYS A 223 -7.80 10.47 6.17
N GLN A 224 -7.31 10.57 7.41
CA GLN A 224 -6.16 11.42 7.73
C GLN A 224 -4.84 10.88 7.17
N GLU A 225 -4.67 9.56 7.12
CA GLU A 225 -3.52 8.93 6.47
C GLU A 225 -3.53 9.19 4.96
N VAL A 226 -4.69 9.02 4.30
CA VAL A 226 -4.88 9.34 2.87
C VAL A 226 -4.52 10.81 2.59
N LYS A 227 -4.98 11.73 3.45
CA LYS A 227 -4.63 13.16 3.35
C LYS A 227 -3.12 13.38 3.46
N THR A 228 -2.46 12.70 4.39
CA THR A 228 -1.01 12.79 4.60
C THR A 228 -0.24 12.27 3.38
N GLY A 229 -0.62 11.10 2.88
CA GLY A 229 -0.01 10.50 1.69
C GLY A 229 -0.22 11.31 0.42
N PHE A 230 -1.44 11.81 0.22
CA PHE A 230 -1.72 12.69 -0.91
C PHE A 230 -0.94 13.99 -0.85
N ASN A 231 -0.85 14.65 0.31
CA ASN A 231 -0.07 15.89 0.46
C ASN A 231 1.42 15.66 0.19
N TRP A 232 1.98 14.52 0.63
CA TRP A 232 3.35 14.14 0.31
C TRP A 232 3.54 13.94 -1.19
N GLY A 233 2.64 13.19 -1.84
CA GLY A 233 2.69 12.94 -3.27
C GLY A 233 2.50 14.22 -4.09
N GLU A 234 1.59 15.12 -3.68
CA GLU A 234 1.36 16.41 -4.33
C GLU A 234 2.59 17.30 -4.22
N LYS A 235 3.24 17.34 -3.05
CA LYS A 235 4.50 18.07 -2.88
C LYS A 235 5.56 17.56 -3.85
N LEU A 236 5.74 16.23 -3.93
CA LEU A 236 6.71 15.62 -4.83
C LEU A 236 6.38 15.89 -6.30
N ALA A 237 5.11 15.73 -6.71
CA ALA A 237 4.67 15.97 -8.08
C ALA A 237 4.97 17.40 -8.57
N ASN A 238 4.87 18.39 -7.68
CA ASN A 238 5.17 19.79 -7.99
C ASN A 238 6.68 20.11 -8.03
N GLU A 239 7.53 19.23 -7.53
CA GLU A 239 8.98 19.43 -7.46
C GLU A 239 9.75 18.66 -8.52
N LEU A 240 9.11 17.71 -9.20
CA LEU A 240 9.71 16.94 -10.28
C LEU A 240 9.40 17.55 -11.64
N ASP A 241 10.42 17.66 -12.49
CA ASP A 241 10.23 17.92 -13.91
C ASP A 241 9.51 16.74 -14.59
N GLY A 242 8.76 17.03 -15.66
CA GLY A 242 7.95 16.04 -16.35
C GLY A 242 6.52 15.93 -15.84
N LYS A 243 5.65 15.34 -16.67
CA LYS A 243 4.25 15.09 -16.35
C LYS A 243 4.16 14.05 -15.24
N SER A 244 3.58 14.45 -14.10
CA SER A 244 3.44 13.61 -12.92
C SER A 244 2.01 13.10 -12.76
N ILE A 245 1.85 11.85 -12.37
CA ILE A 245 0.57 11.25 -12.00
C ILE A 245 0.67 10.78 -10.55
N ILE A 246 -0.35 11.10 -9.74
CA ILE A 246 -0.55 10.48 -8.43
C ILE A 246 -1.66 9.44 -8.55
N THR A 247 -1.36 8.20 -8.18
CA THR A 247 -2.28 7.06 -8.19
C THR A 247 -2.05 6.14 -6.99
N ALA A 248 -2.69 4.98 -6.98
CA ALA A 248 -2.50 3.94 -5.97
C ALA A 248 -2.34 2.58 -6.62
N ASP A 249 -1.65 1.67 -5.93
CA ASP A 249 -1.54 0.27 -6.34
C ASP A 249 -2.84 -0.50 -6.07
N HIS A 250 -3.51 -0.19 -4.97
CA HIS A 250 -4.83 -0.69 -4.58
C HIS A 250 -5.47 0.25 -3.54
N GLY A 251 -6.65 -0.11 -3.02
CA GLY A 251 -7.29 0.52 -1.87
C GLY A 251 -7.32 -0.39 -0.63
N GLU A 252 -8.25 -0.15 0.30
CA GLU A 252 -8.28 -0.80 1.62
C GLU A 252 -9.72 -1.10 2.05
N LEU A 253 -9.98 -2.31 2.54
CA LEU A 253 -11.26 -2.62 3.18
C LEU A 253 -11.21 -2.19 4.66
N LEU A 254 -12.20 -1.41 5.07
CA LEU A 254 -12.34 -0.78 6.38
C LEU A 254 -13.59 -1.26 7.11
N GLY A 255 -14.20 -2.35 6.64
CA GLY A 255 -15.42 -2.94 7.18
C GLY A 255 -16.55 -3.11 6.17
N GLU A 256 -16.26 -3.03 4.87
CA GLU A 256 -17.24 -3.23 3.81
C GLU A 256 -17.75 -4.67 3.78
N ARG A 257 -18.98 -4.83 3.26
CA ARG A 257 -19.68 -6.11 3.17
C ARG A 257 -19.63 -6.62 1.75
N LEU A 258 -18.83 -7.66 1.51
CA LEU A 258 -18.66 -8.22 0.18
C LEU A 258 -19.85 -9.10 -0.21
N LEU A 259 -20.31 -8.97 -1.45
CA LEU A 259 -21.37 -9.78 -2.03
C LEU A 259 -20.90 -11.23 -2.28
N PRO A 260 -21.82 -12.20 -2.36
CA PRO A 260 -23.26 -12.08 -2.11
C PRO A 260 -23.65 -12.19 -0.63
N LEU A 261 -22.80 -12.75 0.23
CA LEU A 261 -23.16 -13.06 1.63
C LEU A 261 -23.06 -11.86 2.59
N LEU A 262 -22.69 -10.68 2.09
CA LEU A 262 -22.52 -9.45 2.87
C LEU A 262 -21.58 -9.63 4.07
N ALA A 263 -20.58 -10.51 3.90
CA ALA A 263 -19.57 -10.80 4.90
C ALA A 263 -18.65 -9.58 5.01
N LYS A 264 -18.51 -9.09 6.24
CA LYS A 264 -17.73 -7.89 6.55
C LYS A 264 -16.23 -8.16 6.48
N GLU A 265 -15.49 -7.47 5.63
CA GLU A 265 -14.07 -7.69 5.39
C GLU A 265 -13.22 -6.45 5.74
N TYR A 266 -11.94 -6.69 6.00
CA TYR A 266 -10.93 -5.67 6.32
C TYR A 266 -9.61 -6.07 5.67
N GLY A 267 -8.75 -5.10 5.36
CA GLY A 267 -7.49 -5.39 4.69
C GLY A 267 -7.64 -5.42 3.16
N HIS A 268 -6.58 -5.87 2.50
CA HIS A 268 -6.49 -5.90 1.03
C HIS A 268 -5.81 -7.20 0.58
N HIS A 269 -6.52 -8.32 0.78
CA HIS A 269 -5.96 -9.61 0.36
C HIS A 269 -5.94 -9.75 -1.16
N CYS A 270 -4.98 -10.53 -1.67
CA CYS A 270 -4.95 -10.96 -3.06
C CYS A 270 -6.26 -11.69 -3.45
N ASN A 271 -6.70 -11.48 -4.68
CA ASN A 271 -7.81 -12.09 -5.40
C ASN A 271 -9.18 -11.72 -4.84
N ILE A 272 -9.26 -10.59 -4.12
CA ILE A 272 -10.51 -9.98 -3.67
C ILE A 272 -10.73 -8.71 -4.48
N TYR A 273 -11.72 -8.72 -5.38
CA TYR A 273 -11.95 -7.60 -6.29
C TYR A 273 -13.25 -6.90 -5.95
N CYS A 274 -13.16 -5.63 -5.57
CA CYS A 274 -14.26 -4.69 -5.36
C CYS A 274 -13.78 -3.27 -5.68
N GLU A 275 -14.69 -2.30 -5.72
CA GLU A 275 -14.31 -0.91 -5.99
C GLU A 275 -13.36 -0.36 -4.94
N GLU A 276 -13.56 -0.69 -3.66
CA GLU A 276 -12.75 -0.19 -2.55
C GLU A 276 -11.30 -0.71 -2.58
N LEU A 277 -11.05 -1.83 -3.25
CA LEU A 277 -9.70 -2.36 -3.43
C LEU A 277 -9.08 -2.00 -4.77
N ARG A 278 -9.87 -1.81 -5.83
CA ARG A 278 -9.33 -1.67 -7.19
C ARG A 278 -9.59 -0.34 -7.86
N LYS A 279 -10.57 0.45 -7.40
CA LYS A 279 -10.84 1.78 -7.96
C LYS A 279 -9.93 2.80 -7.27
N VAL A 280 -8.86 3.16 -7.96
CA VAL A 280 -7.77 3.98 -7.42
C VAL A 280 -7.78 5.36 -8.06
N PRO A 281 -7.28 6.40 -7.36
CA PRO A 281 -7.21 7.74 -7.91
C PRO A 281 -6.27 7.83 -9.11
N TRP A 282 -6.53 8.77 -9.99
CA TRP A 282 -5.66 9.15 -11.10
C TRP A 282 -5.66 10.67 -11.22
N VAL A 283 -4.68 11.30 -10.56
CA VAL A 283 -4.57 12.77 -10.46
C VAL A 283 -3.41 13.25 -11.33
N VAL A 284 -3.71 14.12 -12.28
CA VAL A 284 -2.73 14.61 -13.26
C VAL A 284 -2.12 15.93 -12.83
N TYR A 285 -0.80 15.99 -12.82
CA TYR A 285 0.02 17.19 -12.71
C TYR A 285 0.71 17.40 -14.07
N PRO A 286 0.15 18.25 -14.94
CA PRO A 286 0.70 18.46 -16.27
C PRO A 286 2.06 19.16 -16.19
N SER A 287 2.88 18.96 -17.21
CA SER A 287 4.13 19.69 -17.41
C SER A 287 4.37 19.85 -18.89
N ASP A 288 4.80 21.05 -19.30
CA ASP A 288 5.22 21.34 -20.67
C ASP A 288 6.64 20.83 -20.94
N ASN A 289 7.44 20.63 -19.88
CA ASN A 289 8.78 20.07 -19.96
C ASN A 289 8.72 18.53 -19.93
N ARG A 290 8.56 17.90 -21.09
CA ARG A 290 8.46 16.44 -21.26
C ARG A 290 9.82 15.81 -21.52
N ARG A 291 10.02 14.59 -20.99
CA ARG A 291 11.27 13.83 -21.18
C ARG A 291 11.29 13.11 -22.53
N ASN A 292 12.46 13.05 -23.16
CA ASN A 292 12.71 12.11 -24.25
C ASN A 292 13.11 10.76 -23.64
N ILE A 293 12.17 9.80 -23.64
CA ILE A 293 12.35 8.52 -22.96
C ILE A 293 13.17 7.55 -23.82
N ILE A 294 14.28 7.05 -23.27
CA ILE A 294 15.22 6.17 -23.98
C ILE A 294 15.45 4.91 -23.14
N ALA A 295 15.28 3.74 -23.75
CA ALA A 295 15.64 2.45 -23.14
C ALA A 295 17.17 2.22 -23.21
N SER A 296 17.75 1.66 -22.16
CA SER A 296 19.16 1.24 -22.14
C SER A 296 19.37 0.10 -21.14
N GLU A 297 20.49 -0.62 -21.25
CA GLU A 297 20.79 -1.76 -20.39
C GLU A 297 20.64 -1.44 -18.89
N PRO A 298 20.10 -2.38 -18.07
CA PRO A 298 19.98 -2.22 -16.63
C PRO A 298 21.31 -1.91 -15.95
N VAL A 299 21.26 -1.07 -14.92
CA VAL A 299 22.39 -0.80 -14.02
C VAL A 299 22.20 -1.65 -12.77
N ASP A 300 23.17 -2.51 -12.47
CA ASP A 300 23.15 -3.34 -11.28
C ASP A 300 23.32 -2.48 -10.02
N THR A 301 22.22 -2.26 -9.31
CA THR A 301 22.20 -1.59 -8.01
C THR A 301 22.02 -2.65 -6.93
N GLN A 302 23.12 -3.00 -6.26
CA GLN A 302 23.29 -4.10 -5.29
C GLN A 302 22.05 -4.51 -4.47
N HIS A 303 21.86 -5.84 -4.41
CA HIS A 303 20.92 -6.55 -3.55
C HIS A 303 21.34 -6.48 -2.07
N THR A 304 20.59 -5.78 -1.22
CA THR A 304 20.55 -6.08 0.22
C THR A 304 19.47 -7.14 0.48
N GLN A 305 19.88 -8.39 0.72
CA GLN A 305 18.98 -9.44 1.18
C GLN A 305 18.50 -9.14 2.60
N THR A 306 17.26 -8.71 2.75
CA THR A 306 16.53 -8.75 4.04
C THR A 306 15.54 -9.92 4.02
N ASN A 307 15.15 -10.47 5.17
CA ASN A 307 14.28 -11.65 5.25
C ASN A 307 12.80 -11.30 4.90
N ILE A 308 12.52 -11.28 3.60
CA ILE A 308 11.32 -10.80 2.90
C ILE A 308 10.02 -11.51 3.33
N GLU A 309 10.07 -12.83 3.48
CA GLU A 309 8.88 -13.63 3.74
C GLU A 309 8.28 -13.33 5.12
N GLU A 310 9.13 -13.03 6.10
CA GLU A 310 8.71 -12.60 7.42
C GLU A 310 8.06 -11.21 7.35
N ASN A 311 8.68 -10.23 6.68
CA ASN A 311 8.14 -8.86 6.54
C ASN A 311 6.73 -8.86 5.93
N LEU A 312 6.53 -9.62 4.85
CA LEU A 312 5.26 -9.61 4.11
C LEU A 312 4.12 -10.31 4.85
N LYS A 313 4.42 -11.35 5.64
CA LYS A 313 3.42 -11.95 6.53
C LYS A 313 2.99 -10.97 7.62
N ALA A 314 3.96 -10.21 8.10
CA ALA A 314 3.82 -9.36 9.26
C ALA A 314 3.03 -8.07 8.92
N LEU A 315 3.14 -7.58 7.68
CA LEU A 315 2.31 -6.49 7.13
C LEU A 315 0.86 -6.90 6.76
N GLY A 316 0.47 -8.17 6.96
CA GLY A 316 -0.89 -8.65 6.67
C GLY A 316 -1.10 -9.20 5.25
N TYR A 317 -0.04 -9.31 4.45
CA TYR A 317 -0.11 -9.82 3.06
C TYR A 317 -0.08 -11.35 2.94
N LYS A 318 0.07 -12.12 4.04
CA LYS A 318 0.09 -13.60 4.05
C LYS A 318 -0.65 -14.11 5.31
N ASN A 319 -1.69 -14.94 5.14
CA ASN A 319 -2.32 -15.69 6.24
C ASN A 319 -1.59 -17.00 6.49
#